data_AF-A0A514CEX9-F1
#
_entry.id   AF-A0A514CEX9-F1
#
_cell.length_a   1.000
_cell.length_b   1.000
_cell.length_c   1.000
_cell.angle_alpha   90.00
_cell.angle_beta   90.00
_cell.angle_gamma   90.00
#
_symmetry.space_group_name_H-M   'P 1'
#
loop_
_entity.id
_entity.type
_entity.pdbx_description
1 polymer ?
#
loop_
_entity_poly.entity_id
_entity_poly.type
_entity_poly.pdbx_seq_one_letter_code
_entity_poly.pdbx_strand_id
1 'polypeptide(L)'
;MKNLCLIPLLLLVFNVFGQDLEGAWKLTYLNGDKVTEEESVKIFQDGYFAFGTKKADTTNHFIGAGGGTYALEGEQAYSETFDFYTTDPEKVGTSVGYNLDFVDAKMVLSYTKKGHNVIEIWEKISDRDDELNGTWVITGRKRDGELHTMTPGARRTIKILGGGRFQWIAFNSETKEFSGTGGGNYTAQNGKYTEYIEFFSRDDSRVGASLGFDYAVKDGAWHHSGLSSKGDPIYEIWSNYREAYLEKQEEQ
;
A
#
# COMPACT_ATOMS: atom_id res chain seq x y z
N MET A 1 -31.35 -25.90 55.31
CA MET A 1 -31.57 -25.68 53.87
C MET A 1 -30.87 -24.38 53.52
N LYS A 2 -29.68 -24.45 52.90
CA LYS A 2 -28.89 -23.27 52.49
C LYS A 2 -29.20 -23.03 51.00
N ASN A 3 -29.84 -21.91 50.69
CA ASN A 3 -30.13 -21.53 49.31
C ASN A 3 -28.87 -20.92 48.70
N LEU A 4 -28.27 -21.59 47.72
CA LEU A 4 -27.22 -21.05 46.87
C LEU A 4 -27.87 -20.09 45.87
N CYS A 5 -27.55 -18.80 45.98
CA CYS A 5 -27.93 -17.80 44.98
C CYS A 5 -26.85 -17.78 43.89
N LEU A 6 -27.16 -18.32 42.71
CA LEU A 6 -26.29 -18.23 41.53
C LEU A 6 -26.49 -16.83 40.92
N ILE A 7 -25.44 -16.01 40.92
CA ILE A 7 -25.41 -14.74 40.18
C ILE A 7 -24.86 -15.04 38.78
N PRO A 8 -25.59 -14.76 37.69
CA PRO A 8 -25.05 -14.94 36.35
C PRO A 8 -24.00 -13.86 36.07
N LEU A 9 -22.77 -14.30 35.76
CA LEU A 9 -21.67 -13.45 35.35
C LEU A 9 -21.99 -12.91 33.94
N LEU A 10 -22.35 -11.63 33.86
CA LEU A 10 -22.57 -10.93 32.60
C LEU A 10 -21.20 -10.72 31.92
N LEU A 11 -20.89 -11.52 30.90
CA LEU A 11 -19.74 -11.31 30.03
C LEU A 11 -20.00 -10.05 29.19
N LEU A 12 -19.47 -8.91 29.63
CA LEU A 12 -19.35 -7.70 28.83
C LEU A 12 -18.32 -7.98 27.72
N VAL A 13 -18.82 -8.21 26.51
CA VAL A 13 -17.99 -8.21 25.31
C VAL A 13 -17.63 -6.74 25.02
N PHE A 14 -16.48 -6.30 25.52
CA PHE A 14 -15.88 -5.06 25.06
C PHE A 14 -15.43 -5.29 23.61
N ASN A 15 -16.17 -4.72 22.66
CA ASN A 15 -15.65 -4.54 21.31
C ASN A 15 -14.50 -3.55 21.45
N VAL A 16 -13.27 -4.06 21.43
CA VAL A 16 -12.08 -3.23 21.22
C VAL A 16 -12.20 -2.73 19.79
N PHE A 17 -12.59 -1.47 19.62
CA PHE A 17 -12.44 -0.79 18.33
C PHE A 17 -10.94 -0.62 18.11
N GLY A 18 -10.30 -1.63 17.53
CA GLY A 18 -8.96 -1.46 16.97
C GLY A 18 -9.03 -0.34 15.93
N GLN A 19 -8.16 0.66 16.06
CA GLN A 19 -8.12 1.75 15.10
C GLN A 19 -7.57 1.24 13.78
N ASP A 20 -8.32 1.48 12.70
CA ASP A 20 -8.02 0.94 11.39
C ASP A 20 -7.04 1.84 10.63
N LEU A 21 -5.85 1.28 10.33
CA LEU A 21 -4.82 1.93 9.53
C LEU A 21 -5.21 2.02 8.06
N GLU A 22 -6.16 1.21 7.58
CA GLU A 22 -6.51 1.15 6.17
C GLU A 22 -6.90 2.51 5.58
N GLY A 23 -6.56 2.66 4.30
CA GLY A 23 -6.73 3.87 3.53
C GLY A 23 -5.40 4.59 3.26
N ALA A 24 -5.53 5.85 2.85
CA ALA A 24 -4.39 6.67 2.43
C ALA A 24 -4.14 7.84 3.38
N TRP A 25 -2.87 8.09 3.67
CA TRP A 25 -2.41 9.06 4.65
C TRP A 25 -1.33 9.95 4.05
N LYS A 26 -1.38 11.25 4.36
CA LYS A 26 -0.38 12.24 3.92
C LYS A 26 0.47 12.69 5.10
N LEU A 27 1.79 12.70 4.94
CA LEU A 27 2.69 13.28 5.94
C LEU A 27 2.50 14.79 5.98
N THR A 28 2.25 15.34 7.17
CA THR A 28 1.99 16.78 7.37
C THR A 28 3.02 17.45 8.27
N TYR A 29 3.57 16.71 9.25
CA TYR A 29 4.64 17.19 10.11
C TYR A 29 5.71 16.12 10.31
N LEU A 30 6.97 16.57 10.38
CA LEU A 30 8.13 15.76 10.72
C LEU A 30 8.93 16.49 11.80
N ASN A 31 9.12 15.84 12.95
CA ASN A 31 9.84 16.39 14.11
C ASN A 31 9.33 17.77 14.58
N GLY A 32 8.03 18.01 14.42
CA GLY A 32 7.37 19.28 14.79
C GLY A 32 7.32 20.33 13.68
N ASP A 33 8.11 20.16 12.61
CA ASP A 33 8.09 21.07 11.46
C ASP A 33 7.05 20.63 10.44
N LYS A 34 6.33 21.59 9.87
CA LYS A 34 5.37 21.32 8.80
C LYS A 34 6.11 20.92 7.53
N VAL A 35 5.69 19.85 6.89
CA VAL A 35 6.25 19.39 5.62
C VAL A 35 5.62 20.18 4.46
N THR A 36 6.42 20.97 3.76
CA THR A 36 5.95 21.84 2.65
C THR A 36 6.66 21.59 1.32
N GLU A 37 7.89 21.11 1.34
CA GLU A 37 8.72 20.94 0.14
C GLU A 37 8.50 19.58 -0.55
N GLU A 38 7.92 18.62 0.17
CA GLU A 38 7.69 17.25 -0.29
C GLU A 38 6.26 16.83 0.01
N GLU A 39 5.72 15.93 -0.81
CA GLU A 39 4.47 15.24 -0.55
C GLU A 39 4.75 13.74 -0.46
N SER A 40 4.55 13.18 0.73
CA SER A 40 4.58 11.74 0.99
C SER A 40 3.17 11.24 1.25
N VAL A 41 2.74 10.27 0.45
CA VAL A 41 1.49 9.54 0.66
C VAL A 41 1.83 8.10 1.01
N LYS A 42 1.26 7.59 2.11
CA LYS A 42 1.35 6.20 2.55
C LYS A 42 -0.03 5.55 2.47
N ILE A 43 -0.13 4.40 1.83
CA ILE A 43 -1.34 3.59 1.70
C ILE A 43 -1.17 2.36 2.57
N PHE A 44 -2.16 2.05 3.40
CA PHE A 44 -2.27 0.77 4.10
C PHE A 44 -3.48 0.02 3.56
N GLN A 45 -3.29 -1.24 3.18
CA GLN A 45 -4.38 -2.09 2.71
C GLN A 45 -3.99 -3.57 2.85
N ASP A 46 -4.87 -4.38 3.42
CA ASP A 46 -4.70 -5.84 3.52
C ASP A 46 -3.39 -6.24 4.22
N GLY A 47 -2.96 -5.53 5.27
CA GLY A 47 -1.69 -5.80 5.97
C GLY A 47 -0.42 -5.50 5.14
N TYR A 48 -0.56 -4.79 4.02
CA TYR A 48 0.55 -4.24 3.23
C TYR A 48 0.53 -2.72 3.29
N PHE A 49 1.71 -2.11 3.28
CA PHE A 49 1.86 -0.67 3.14
C PHE A 49 2.74 -0.33 1.94
N ALA A 50 2.47 0.81 1.32
CA ALA A 50 3.42 1.44 0.41
C ALA A 50 3.36 2.95 0.55
N PHE A 51 4.50 3.60 0.39
CA PHE A 51 4.56 5.05 0.27
C PHE A 51 5.29 5.48 -0.99
N GLY A 52 4.90 6.65 -1.48
CA GLY A 52 5.61 7.40 -2.51
C GLY A 52 5.80 8.85 -2.05
N THR A 53 7.00 9.38 -2.30
CA THR A 53 7.38 10.75 -2.01
C THR A 53 7.80 11.45 -3.30
N LYS A 54 7.31 12.68 -3.47
CA LYS A 54 7.66 13.57 -4.57
C LYS A 54 7.89 15.00 -4.07
N LYS A 55 8.50 15.85 -4.89
CA LYS A 55 8.52 17.29 -4.62
C LYS A 55 7.11 17.87 -4.63
N ALA A 56 6.81 18.76 -3.69
CA ALA A 56 5.56 19.51 -3.62
C ALA A 56 5.62 20.79 -4.47
N ASP A 57 6.09 20.66 -5.70
CA ASP A 57 6.16 21.74 -6.69
C ASP A 57 5.47 21.32 -8.00
N THR A 58 5.55 22.17 -9.02
CA THR A 58 4.91 21.89 -10.33
C THR A 58 5.58 20.73 -11.09
N THR A 59 6.79 20.31 -10.71
CA THR A 59 7.50 19.21 -11.36
C THR A 59 7.02 17.86 -10.86
N ASN A 60 6.54 17.79 -9.61
CA ASN A 60 6.19 16.54 -8.94
C ASN A 60 7.31 15.48 -9.03
N HIS A 61 8.57 15.93 -9.06
CA HIS A 61 9.73 15.07 -9.23
C HIS A 61 9.73 13.95 -8.18
N PHE A 62 9.90 12.70 -8.63
CA PHE A 62 9.97 11.55 -7.73
C PHE A 62 11.21 11.62 -6.82
N ILE A 63 11.00 11.46 -5.52
CA ILE A 63 12.06 11.48 -4.50
C ILE A 63 12.37 10.06 -4.01
N GLY A 64 11.34 9.27 -3.73
CA GLY A 64 11.53 7.92 -3.24
C GLY A 64 10.24 7.18 -2.96
N ALA A 65 10.35 5.88 -2.74
CA ALA A 65 9.26 5.00 -2.37
C ALA A 65 9.76 3.83 -1.52
N GLY A 66 8.86 3.25 -0.75
CA GLY A 66 9.10 2.03 0.02
C GLY A 66 7.79 1.34 0.33
N GLY A 67 7.85 0.08 0.71
CA GLY A 67 6.66 -0.70 1.03
C GLY A 67 6.99 -2.13 1.37
N GLY A 68 5.98 -2.83 1.86
CA GLY A 68 6.10 -4.18 2.40
C GLY A 68 4.93 -4.53 3.31
N THR A 69 5.08 -5.57 4.11
CA THR A 69 4.05 -5.95 5.08
C THR A 69 4.13 -5.09 6.33
N TYR A 70 3.00 -4.90 6.99
CA TYR A 70 2.96 -4.33 8.34
C TYR A 70 2.19 -5.24 9.29
N ALA A 71 2.51 -5.16 10.57
CA ALA A 71 1.83 -5.89 11.62
C ALA A 71 1.57 -4.98 12.82
N LEU A 72 0.37 -5.06 13.39
CA LEU A 72 0.03 -4.43 14.67
C LEU A 72 0.44 -5.35 15.83
N GLU A 73 1.17 -4.80 16.79
CA GLU A 73 1.68 -5.49 17.98
C GLU A 73 1.00 -4.90 19.23
N GLY A 74 -0.31 -5.12 19.35
CA GLY A 74 -1.14 -4.47 20.36
C GLY A 74 -1.66 -3.11 19.91
N GLU A 75 -1.99 -2.23 20.86
CA GLU A 75 -2.67 -0.96 20.55
C GLU A 75 -1.72 0.16 20.11
N GLN A 76 -0.46 0.14 20.57
CA GLN A 76 0.48 1.26 20.41
C GLN A 76 1.81 0.90 19.76
N ALA A 77 1.96 -0.33 19.28
CA ALA A 77 3.17 -0.76 18.59
C ALA A 77 2.78 -1.37 17.25
N TYR A 78 3.55 -1.06 16.21
CA TYR A 78 3.44 -1.73 14.92
C TYR A 78 4.81 -1.82 14.24
N SER A 79 4.97 -2.78 13.35
CA SER A 79 6.21 -2.99 12.61
C SER A 79 5.97 -2.99 11.10
N GLU A 80 6.97 -2.51 10.35
CA GLU A 80 7.00 -2.52 8.89
C GLU A 80 8.17 -3.40 8.41
N THR A 81 7.90 -4.41 7.58
CA THR A 81 8.92 -5.26 6.95
C THR A 81 9.03 -4.91 5.48
N PHE A 82 10.21 -4.43 5.04
CA PHE A 82 10.36 -3.82 3.72
C PHE A 82 10.61 -4.86 2.61
N ASP A 83 9.75 -4.85 1.61
CA ASP A 83 9.90 -5.58 0.34
C ASP A 83 10.75 -4.80 -0.67
N PHE A 84 10.64 -3.48 -0.63
CA PHE A 84 11.44 -2.54 -1.43
C PHE A 84 11.61 -1.23 -0.67
N TYR A 85 12.74 -0.56 -0.91
CA TYR A 85 12.98 0.80 -0.42
C TYR A 85 14.00 1.49 -1.32
N THR A 86 13.59 2.50 -2.08
CA THR A 86 14.42 3.10 -3.14
C THR A 86 15.58 3.93 -2.61
N THR A 87 15.44 4.56 -1.45
CA THR A 87 16.48 5.45 -0.88
C THR A 87 17.36 4.76 0.17
N ASP A 88 16.99 3.55 0.61
CA ASP A 88 17.75 2.75 1.57
C ASP A 88 17.59 1.25 1.30
N PRO A 89 18.18 0.72 0.20
CA PRO A 89 18.01 -0.69 -0.20
C PRO A 89 18.46 -1.71 0.86
N GLU A 90 19.34 -1.32 1.78
CA GLU A 90 19.81 -2.19 2.86
C GLU A 90 18.72 -2.54 3.87
N LYS A 91 17.61 -1.78 3.91
CA LYS A 91 16.45 -2.11 4.72
C LYS A 91 15.56 -3.21 4.14
N VAL A 92 15.71 -3.55 2.86
CA VAL A 92 14.90 -4.60 2.23
C VAL A 92 15.18 -5.94 2.91
N GLY A 93 14.10 -6.61 3.34
CA GLY A 93 14.13 -7.84 4.13
C GLY A 93 14.27 -7.62 5.64
N THR A 94 14.28 -6.36 6.11
CA THR A 94 14.34 -6.03 7.54
C THR A 94 13.03 -5.45 8.04
N SER A 95 12.78 -5.62 9.35
CA SER A 95 11.64 -5.04 10.04
C SER A 95 12.05 -3.83 10.87
N VAL A 96 11.25 -2.77 10.82
CA VAL A 96 11.40 -1.56 11.64
C VAL A 96 10.17 -1.44 12.53
N GLY A 97 10.40 -1.31 13.84
CA GLY A 97 9.34 -1.07 14.82
C GLY A 97 9.08 0.41 15.06
N TYR A 98 7.82 0.73 15.30
CA TYR A 98 7.31 2.07 15.54
C TYR A 98 6.36 2.04 16.73
N ASN A 99 6.35 3.11 17.51
CA ASN A 99 5.20 3.41 18.36
C ASN A 99 4.14 4.09 17.50
N LEU A 100 2.90 3.65 17.63
CA LEU A 100 1.73 4.13 16.92
C LEU A 100 0.78 4.79 17.93
N ASP A 101 0.42 6.04 17.68
CA ASP A 101 -0.63 6.74 18.41
C ASP A 101 -1.59 7.44 17.44
N PHE A 102 -2.77 7.81 17.95
CA PHE A 102 -3.70 8.66 17.22
C PHE A 102 -4.09 9.88 18.06
N VAL A 103 -3.93 11.06 17.49
CA VAL A 103 -4.27 12.35 18.13
C VAL A 103 -5.11 13.16 17.16
N ASP A 104 -6.35 13.50 17.55
CA ASP A 104 -7.29 14.26 16.72
C ASP A 104 -7.45 13.66 15.30
N ALA A 105 -7.64 12.34 15.23
CA ALA A 105 -7.74 11.55 14.00
C ALA A 105 -6.49 11.59 13.09
N LYS A 106 -5.36 12.08 13.58
CA LYS A 106 -4.05 11.99 12.90
C LYS A 106 -3.29 10.80 13.44
N MET A 107 -2.69 10.03 12.53
CA MET A 107 -1.75 8.96 12.89
C MET A 107 -0.40 9.59 13.26
N VAL A 108 0.14 9.21 14.41
CA VAL A 108 1.44 9.64 14.90
C VAL A 108 2.35 8.42 14.99
N LEU A 109 3.43 8.44 14.24
CA LEU A 109 4.45 7.39 14.29
C LEU A 109 5.70 7.94 14.96
N SER A 110 6.25 7.21 15.93
CA SER A 110 7.53 7.57 16.54
C SER A 110 8.50 6.40 16.63
N TYR A 111 9.77 6.68 16.36
CA TYR A 111 10.83 5.67 16.31
C TYR A 111 12.22 6.32 16.49
N THR A 112 13.23 5.51 16.76
CA THR A 112 14.62 5.99 16.86
C THR A 112 15.40 5.69 15.58
N LYS A 113 15.99 6.73 14.98
CA LYS A 113 16.86 6.61 13.81
C LYS A 113 18.24 7.20 14.13
N LYS A 114 19.28 6.37 14.08
CA LYS A 114 20.68 6.78 14.37
C LYS A 114 20.82 7.53 15.72
N GLY A 115 20.09 7.10 16.74
CA GLY A 115 20.12 7.71 18.08
C GLY A 115 19.26 8.97 18.26
N HIS A 116 18.52 9.38 17.23
CA HIS A 116 17.58 10.51 17.29
C HIS A 116 16.14 10.00 17.28
N ASN A 117 15.29 10.59 18.12
CA ASN A 117 13.84 10.37 18.06
C ASN A 117 13.30 11.05 16.80
N VAL A 118 12.50 10.31 16.03
CA VAL A 118 11.77 10.79 14.86
C VAL A 118 10.29 10.69 15.15
N ILE A 119 9.56 11.77 14.87
CA ILE A 119 8.10 11.83 15.01
C ILE A 119 7.51 12.25 13.67
N GLU A 120 6.60 11.44 13.14
CA GLU A 120 5.87 11.68 11.91
C GLU A 120 4.38 11.84 12.22
N ILE A 121 3.74 12.89 11.70
CA ILE A 121 2.29 13.11 11.85
C ILE A 121 1.64 13.03 10.47
N TRP A 122 0.68 12.12 10.37
CA TRP A 122 0.01 11.76 9.14
C TRP A 122 -1.49 12.07 9.23
N GLU A 123 -2.02 12.74 8.22
CA GLU A 123 -3.46 13.03 8.11
C GLU A 123 -4.10 12.08 7.10
N LYS A 124 -5.25 11.49 7.45
CA LYS A 124 -6.01 10.64 6.54
C LYS A 124 -6.51 11.48 5.37
N ILE A 125 -6.15 11.08 4.15
CA ILE A 125 -6.59 11.74 2.92
C ILE A 125 -8.03 11.35 2.64
N SER A 126 -8.29 10.05 2.70
CA SER A 126 -9.60 9.45 2.48
C SER A 126 -9.60 7.99 2.92
N ASP A 127 -10.77 7.52 3.29
CA ASP A 127 -11.15 6.13 3.56
C ASP A 127 -12.10 5.59 2.46
N ARG A 128 -12.07 6.20 1.25
CA ARG A 128 -12.92 5.78 0.14
C ARG A 128 -12.73 4.29 -0.13
N ASP A 129 -13.86 3.60 -0.19
CA ASP A 129 -13.94 2.19 -0.48
C ASP A 129 -14.53 1.91 -1.88
N ASP A 130 -13.95 0.95 -2.59
CA ASP A 130 -14.40 0.49 -3.90
C ASP A 130 -13.92 -0.94 -4.20
N GLU A 131 -14.45 -1.56 -5.25
CA GLU A 131 -14.20 -2.97 -5.60
C GLU A 131 -12.73 -3.32 -5.87
N LEU A 132 -11.87 -2.32 -6.12
CA LEU A 132 -10.45 -2.52 -6.39
C LEU A 132 -9.56 -2.17 -5.20
N ASN A 133 -10.09 -1.63 -4.09
CA ASN A 133 -9.33 -1.55 -2.85
C ASN A 133 -8.77 -2.93 -2.52
N GLY A 134 -7.46 -2.98 -2.31
CA GLY A 134 -6.74 -4.22 -2.10
C GLY A 134 -5.27 -4.10 -2.44
N THR A 135 -4.49 -5.06 -1.94
CA THR A 135 -3.11 -5.28 -2.38
C THR A 135 -3.07 -6.44 -3.37
N TRP A 136 -2.70 -6.14 -4.60
CA TRP A 136 -2.74 -7.04 -5.74
C TRP A 136 -1.35 -7.38 -6.26
N VAL A 137 -1.17 -8.59 -6.78
CA VAL A 137 0.06 -9.03 -7.48
C VAL A 137 -0.28 -9.62 -8.83
N ILE A 138 0.53 -9.32 -9.84
CA ILE A 138 0.29 -9.82 -11.19
C ILE A 138 0.52 -11.34 -11.25
N THR A 139 -0.48 -12.07 -11.72
CA THR A 139 -0.48 -13.55 -11.83
C THR A 139 -0.81 -14.02 -13.24
N GLY A 140 -1.12 -13.12 -14.17
CA GLY A 140 -1.27 -13.46 -15.57
C GLY A 140 -1.16 -12.27 -16.49
N ARG A 141 -0.80 -12.53 -17.75
CA ARG A 141 -0.80 -11.52 -18.82
C ARG A 141 -0.98 -12.16 -20.18
N LYS A 142 -1.60 -11.44 -21.09
CA LYS A 142 -1.71 -11.84 -22.48
C LYS A 142 -0.44 -11.46 -23.24
N ARG A 143 0.14 -12.40 -23.98
CA ARG A 143 1.24 -12.19 -24.94
C ARG A 143 0.94 -12.96 -26.20
N ASP A 144 1.17 -12.33 -27.35
CA ASP A 144 0.98 -12.96 -28.67
C ASP A 144 -0.40 -13.60 -28.87
N GLY A 145 -1.44 -13.04 -28.23
CA GLY A 145 -2.80 -13.56 -28.32
C GLY A 145 -3.18 -14.58 -27.24
N GLU A 146 -2.22 -15.11 -26.50
CA GLU A 146 -2.41 -16.17 -25.50
C GLU A 146 -2.27 -15.65 -24.08
N LEU A 147 -3.11 -16.17 -23.17
CA LEU A 147 -3.02 -15.85 -21.75
C LEU A 147 -1.97 -16.75 -21.09
N HIS A 148 -0.94 -16.13 -20.52
CA HIS A 148 0.08 -16.83 -19.73
C HIS A 148 -0.12 -16.54 -18.24
N THR A 149 -0.22 -17.61 -17.45
CA THR A 149 -0.23 -17.54 -15.98
C THR A 149 1.20 -17.47 -15.44
N MET A 150 1.35 -16.85 -14.28
CA MET A 150 2.61 -16.60 -13.60
C MET A 150 2.44 -16.86 -12.10
N THR A 151 3.42 -17.53 -11.50
CA THR A 151 3.53 -17.63 -10.04
C THR A 151 4.42 -16.49 -9.54
N PRO A 152 3.95 -15.60 -8.65
CA PRO A 152 4.77 -14.55 -8.08
C PRO A 152 5.97 -15.13 -7.31
N GLY A 153 7.13 -14.52 -7.46
CA GLY A 153 8.35 -14.85 -6.71
C GLY A 153 9.05 -13.59 -6.21
N ALA A 154 10.35 -13.69 -5.89
CA ALA A 154 11.13 -12.56 -5.42
C ALA A 154 11.05 -11.34 -6.35
N ARG A 155 11.15 -11.57 -7.66
CA ARG A 155 10.85 -10.56 -8.68
C ARG A 155 9.36 -10.53 -8.97
N ARG A 156 8.69 -9.43 -8.62
CA ARG A 156 7.23 -9.28 -8.78
C ARG A 156 6.83 -7.83 -9.03
N THR A 157 5.62 -7.67 -9.56
CA THR A 157 4.94 -6.39 -9.65
C THR A 157 3.67 -6.45 -8.81
N ILE A 158 3.51 -5.49 -7.91
CA ILE A 158 2.31 -5.33 -7.09
C ILE A 158 1.60 -4.03 -7.44
N LYS A 159 0.31 -3.96 -7.10
CA LYS A 159 -0.46 -2.73 -7.08
C LYS A 159 -1.27 -2.69 -5.79
N ILE A 160 -1.08 -1.65 -5.00
CA ILE A 160 -1.86 -1.38 -3.80
C ILE A 160 -2.83 -0.24 -4.09
N LEU A 161 -4.09 -0.42 -3.72
CA LEU A 161 -5.16 0.57 -3.84
C LEU A 161 -5.88 0.68 -2.50
N GLY A 162 -6.06 1.90 -2.00
CA GLY A 162 -6.71 2.16 -0.72
C GLY A 162 -6.98 3.65 -0.53
N GLY A 163 -8.15 4.02 0.01
CA GLY A 163 -8.50 5.42 0.29
C GLY A 163 -8.45 6.33 -0.95
N GLY A 164 -8.84 5.80 -2.10
CA GLY A 164 -8.76 6.50 -3.39
C GLY A 164 -7.34 6.75 -3.92
N ARG A 165 -6.31 6.20 -3.29
CA ARG A 165 -4.92 6.27 -3.78
C ARG A 165 -4.47 4.92 -4.31
N PHE A 166 -3.58 4.94 -5.27
CA PHE A 166 -2.95 3.73 -5.78
C PHE A 166 -1.44 3.92 -5.93
N GLN A 167 -0.72 2.80 -5.87
CA GLN A 167 0.68 2.72 -6.26
C GLN A 167 0.96 1.35 -6.87
N TRP A 168 1.57 1.31 -8.04
CA TRP A 168 2.15 0.08 -8.58
C TRP A 168 3.66 0.10 -8.43
N ILE A 169 4.26 -1.06 -8.14
CA ILE A 169 5.70 -1.19 -7.88
C ILE A 169 6.21 -2.49 -8.50
N ALA A 170 7.28 -2.42 -9.28
CA ALA A 170 8.04 -3.56 -9.77
C ALA A 170 9.42 -3.60 -9.09
N PHE A 171 9.78 -4.73 -8.49
CA PHE A 171 11.00 -4.89 -7.70
C PHE A 171 11.42 -6.37 -7.59
N ASN A 172 12.59 -6.61 -6.99
CA ASN A 172 13.07 -7.90 -6.56
C ASN A 172 13.49 -7.85 -5.08
N SER A 173 12.77 -8.55 -4.21
CA SER A 173 13.02 -8.53 -2.76
C SER A 173 14.29 -9.27 -2.34
N GLU A 174 14.77 -10.24 -3.12
CA GLU A 174 16.00 -10.98 -2.81
C GLU A 174 17.25 -10.22 -3.22
N THR A 175 17.23 -9.64 -4.43
CA THR A 175 18.38 -8.87 -4.95
C THR A 175 18.36 -7.41 -4.52
N LYS A 176 17.29 -6.97 -3.84
CA LYS A 176 17.03 -5.58 -3.44
C LYS A 176 16.89 -4.62 -4.65
N GLU A 177 16.71 -5.16 -5.86
CA GLU A 177 16.65 -4.38 -7.09
C GLU A 177 15.28 -3.71 -7.24
N PHE A 178 15.29 -2.41 -7.52
CA PHE A 178 14.10 -1.63 -7.82
C PHE A 178 13.95 -1.38 -9.33
N SER A 179 12.82 -1.81 -9.91
CA SER A 179 12.56 -1.67 -11.35
C SER A 179 11.69 -0.45 -11.69
N GLY A 180 10.79 -0.01 -10.82
CA GLY A 180 10.02 1.21 -11.05
C GLY A 180 8.73 1.28 -10.26
N THR A 181 8.21 2.49 -10.05
CA THR A 181 6.91 2.72 -9.42
C THR A 181 6.23 3.94 -10.03
N GLY A 182 4.91 3.91 -10.07
CA GLY A 182 4.07 5.07 -10.28
C GLY A 182 2.87 5.02 -9.34
N GLY A 183 2.33 6.19 -9.01
CA GLY A 183 1.20 6.30 -8.10
C GLY A 183 0.50 7.64 -8.18
N GLY A 184 -0.62 7.74 -7.49
CA GLY A 184 -1.47 8.91 -7.48
C GLY A 184 -2.89 8.58 -7.03
N ASN A 185 -3.87 9.26 -7.60
CA ASN A 185 -5.29 9.02 -7.34
C ASN A 185 -5.88 8.10 -8.43
N TYR A 186 -6.97 7.40 -8.13
CA TYR A 186 -7.68 6.59 -9.10
C TYR A 186 -9.19 6.68 -8.96
N THR A 187 -9.90 6.22 -9.99
CA THR A 187 -11.33 5.90 -9.91
C THR A 187 -11.55 4.47 -10.38
N ALA A 188 -12.46 3.75 -9.74
CA ALA A 188 -12.90 2.41 -10.13
C ALA A 188 -14.43 2.38 -10.03
N GLN A 189 -15.11 2.51 -11.16
CA GLN A 189 -16.57 2.53 -11.20
C GLN A 189 -17.09 2.04 -12.54
N ASN A 190 -18.20 1.29 -12.52
CA ASN A 190 -18.88 0.82 -13.73
C ASN A 190 -17.94 0.07 -14.71
N GLY A 191 -17.02 -0.74 -14.19
CA GLY A 191 -16.04 -1.48 -14.99
C GLY A 191 -14.94 -0.63 -15.64
N LYS A 192 -14.82 0.65 -15.27
CA LYS A 192 -13.75 1.55 -15.71
C LYS A 192 -12.83 1.91 -14.56
N TYR A 193 -11.54 1.68 -14.76
CA TYR A 193 -10.47 2.02 -13.83
C TYR A 193 -9.59 3.08 -14.48
N THR A 194 -9.48 4.25 -13.85
CA THR A 194 -8.66 5.36 -14.35
C THR A 194 -7.61 5.74 -13.34
N GLU A 195 -6.34 5.70 -13.75
CA GLU A 195 -5.19 6.15 -12.98
C GLU A 195 -4.87 7.61 -13.32
N TYR A 196 -4.71 8.44 -12.29
CA TYR A 196 -4.19 9.80 -12.40
C TYR A 196 -2.78 9.83 -11.84
N ILE A 197 -1.77 9.92 -12.72
CA ILE A 197 -0.37 9.77 -12.33
C ILE A 197 0.11 11.05 -11.63
N GLU A 198 0.44 10.95 -10.36
CA GLU A 198 0.98 12.06 -9.56
C GLU A 198 2.50 11.99 -9.37
N PHE A 199 3.09 10.80 -9.46
CA PHE A 199 4.54 10.60 -9.54
C PHE A 199 4.88 9.37 -10.38
N PHE A 200 6.06 9.38 -11.00
CA PHE A 200 6.58 8.23 -11.72
C PHE A 200 8.11 8.17 -11.65
N SER A 201 8.67 7.08 -11.12
CA SER A 201 10.10 7.01 -10.76
C SER A 201 11.08 6.92 -11.94
N ARG A 202 10.57 6.77 -13.17
CA ARG A 202 11.40 6.58 -14.36
C ARG A 202 11.34 7.76 -15.32
N ASP A 203 10.28 8.57 -15.27
CA ASP A 203 10.04 9.63 -16.24
C ASP A 203 9.01 10.64 -15.73
N ASP A 204 9.49 11.78 -15.22
CA ASP A 204 8.61 12.85 -14.72
C ASP A 204 7.71 13.44 -15.81
N SER A 205 8.05 13.30 -17.11
CA SER A 205 7.22 13.82 -18.20
C SER A 205 5.85 13.12 -18.31
N ARG A 206 5.67 12.00 -17.60
CA ARG A 206 4.43 11.24 -17.53
C ARG A 206 3.50 11.70 -16.40
N VAL A 207 3.97 12.56 -15.50
CA VAL A 207 3.15 13.09 -14.41
C VAL A 207 2.05 13.99 -14.96
N GLY A 208 0.84 13.89 -14.40
CA GLY A 208 -0.35 14.58 -14.88
C GLY A 208 -1.09 13.84 -15.99
N ALA A 209 -0.53 12.74 -16.52
CA ALA A 209 -1.25 11.87 -17.45
C ALA A 209 -2.37 11.10 -16.73
N SER A 210 -3.44 10.81 -17.47
CA SER A 210 -4.48 9.87 -17.06
C SER A 210 -4.45 8.62 -17.95
N LEU A 211 -4.50 7.44 -17.34
CA LEU A 211 -4.57 6.16 -18.05
C LEU A 211 -5.88 5.47 -17.73
N GLY A 212 -6.68 5.17 -18.75
CA GLY A 212 -7.99 4.53 -18.61
C GLY A 212 -7.95 3.05 -19.03
N PHE A 213 -8.57 2.21 -18.22
CA PHE A 213 -8.62 0.76 -18.40
C PHE A 213 -10.04 0.24 -18.16
N ASP A 214 -10.35 -0.87 -18.79
CA ASP A 214 -11.47 -1.75 -18.43
C ASP A 214 -11.03 -2.67 -17.30
N TYR A 215 -11.91 -2.84 -16.30
CA TYR A 215 -11.72 -3.82 -15.24
C TYR A 215 -12.95 -4.69 -14.98
N ALA A 216 -12.70 -5.88 -14.47
CA ALA A 216 -13.70 -6.73 -13.83
C ALA A 216 -13.03 -7.59 -12.75
N VAL A 217 -13.65 -7.73 -11.58
CA VAL A 217 -13.24 -8.73 -10.59
C VAL A 217 -14.04 -10.00 -10.86
N LYS A 218 -13.35 -11.11 -11.12
CA LYS A 218 -13.95 -12.43 -11.41
C LYS A 218 -13.26 -13.47 -10.54
N ASP A 219 -14.03 -14.22 -9.77
CA ASP A 219 -13.50 -15.27 -8.89
C ASP A 219 -12.35 -14.78 -7.99
N GLY A 220 -12.47 -13.56 -7.45
CA GLY A 220 -11.45 -12.92 -6.62
C GLY A 220 -10.22 -12.36 -7.37
N ALA A 221 -10.14 -12.54 -8.69
CA ALA A 221 -9.06 -11.99 -9.52
C ALA A 221 -9.50 -10.74 -10.27
N TRP A 222 -8.67 -9.71 -10.25
CA TRP A 222 -8.85 -8.50 -11.03
C TRP A 222 -8.33 -8.69 -12.46
N HIS A 223 -9.25 -8.70 -13.42
CA HIS A 223 -8.95 -8.64 -14.85
C HIS A 223 -8.83 -7.19 -15.28
N HIS A 224 -7.67 -6.82 -15.82
CA HIS A 224 -7.30 -5.47 -16.20
C HIS A 224 -6.94 -5.42 -17.68
N SER A 225 -7.57 -4.53 -18.46
CA SER A 225 -7.29 -4.43 -19.89
C SER A 225 -7.43 -3.02 -20.44
N GLY A 226 -6.72 -2.71 -21.51
CA GLY A 226 -6.75 -1.38 -22.12
C GLY A 226 -5.50 -1.13 -22.93
N LEU A 227 -5.07 0.13 -23.00
CA LEU A 227 -3.83 0.52 -23.66
C LEU A 227 -2.78 0.91 -22.60
N SER A 228 -1.56 0.42 -22.78
CA SER A 228 -0.43 0.84 -21.97
C SER A 228 -0.12 2.33 -22.20
N SER A 229 0.77 2.84 -21.37
CA SER A 229 1.33 4.19 -21.49
C SER A 229 2.01 4.48 -22.84
N LYS A 230 2.33 3.44 -23.63
CA LYS A 230 2.92 3.51 -24.98
C LYS A 230 1.90 3.28 -26.10
N GLY A 231 0.64 3.00 -25.77
CA GLY A 231 -0.43 2.71 -26.73
C GLY A 231 -0.59 1.23 -27.09
N ASP A 232 0.23 0.34 -26.54
CA ASP A 232 0.11 -1.11 -26.80
C ASP A 232 -1.05 -1.73 -26.02
N PRO A 233 -1.85 -2.64 -26.61
CA PRO A 233 -2.92 -3.32 -25.89
C PRO A 233 -2.36 -4.21 -24.78
N ILE A 234 -2.98 -4.13 -23.60
CA ILE A 234 -2.65 -4.98 -22.46
C ILE A 234 -3.88 -5.75 -21.98
N TYR A 235 -3.60 -6.93 -21.45
CA TYR A 235 -4.54 -7.71 -20.66
C TYR A 235 -3.75 -8.41 -19.56
N GLU A 236 -4.09 -8.13 -18.32
CA GLU A 236 -3.40 -8.58 -17.12
C GLU A 236 -4.41 -9.18 -16.15
N ILE A 237 -3.95 -10.16 -15.39
CA ILE A 237 -4.68 -10.75 -14.28
C ILE A 237 -3.89 -10.48 -13.02
N TRP A 238 -4.59 -9.92 -12.04
CA TRP A 238 -4.06 -9.55 -10.74
C TRP A 238 -4.81 -10.34 -9.67
N SER A 239 -4.08 -10.97 -8.75
CA SER A 239 -4.66 -11.74 -7.65
C SER A 239 -4.34 -11.06 -6.31
N ASN A 240 -5.10 -11.38 -5.26
CA ASN A 240 -4.80 -10.89 -3.92
C ASN A 240 -3.36 -11.27 -3.53
N TYR A 241 -2.58 -10.30 -3.06
CA TYR A 241 -1.16 -10.47 -2.77
C TYR A 241 -0.92 -11.48 -1.65
N ARG A 242 -1.75 -11.49 -0.60
CA ARG A 242 -1.59 -12.43 0.52
C ARG A 242 -1.77 -13.87 0.05
N GLU A 243 -2.87 -14.15 -0.62
CA GLU A 243 -3.21 -15.49 -1.09
C GLU A 243 -2.26 -15.99 -2.19
N ALA A 244 -1.90 -15.11 -3.14
CA ALA A 244 -1.11 -15.51 -4.31
C ALA A 244 0.39 -15.57 -4.05
N TYR A 245 0.88 -14.90 -2.99
CA TYR A 245 2.30 -14.84 -2.66
C TYR A 245 2.61 -15.26 -1.22
N LEU A 246 2.11 -14.53 -0.21
CA LEU A 246 2.53 -14.74 1.19
C LEU A 246 2.21 -16.16 1.70
N GLU A 247 0.95 -16.59 1.59
CA GLU A 247 0.51 -17.90 2.10
C GLU A 247 1.24 -19.05 1.40
N LYS A 248 1.56 -18.89 0.12
CA LYS A 248 2.33 -19.90 -0.64
C LYS A 248 3.81 -19.97 -0.26
N GLN A 249 4.36 -18.95 0.39
CA GLN A 249 5.71 -19.02 0.97
C GLN A 249 5.70 -19.77 2.30
N GLU A 250 4.61 -19.70 3.07
CA GLU A 250 4.48 -20.40 4.36
C GLU A 250 4.29 -21.92 4.22
N GLU A 251 3.78 -22.36 3.06
CA GLU A 251 3.59 -23.78 2.74
C GLU A 251 4.87 -24.51 2.27
N GLN A 252 5.98 -23.77 2.03
CA GLN A 252 7.24 -24.29 1.47
C GLN A 252 8.35 -24.44 2.52
#